data_AF-A0A931Q365-F1
#
_entry.id   AF-A0A931Q365-F1
#
_cell.length_a   1.000
_cell.length_b   1.000
_cell.length_c   1.000
_cell.angle_alpha   90.00
_cell.angle_beta   90.00
_cell.angle_gamma   90.00
#
_symmetry.space_group_name_H-M   'P 1'
#
loop_
_entity.id
_entity.type
_entity.pdbx_description
1 polymer ?
#
loop_
_entity_poly.entity_id
_entity_poly.type
_entity_poly.pdbx_seq_one_letter_code
_entity_poly.pdbx_strand_id
1 'polypeptide(L)' 'MKKYDVIIVGAGPAGIFSALELVSKKKNAKILIVEKGRDIDQRKCPMMIKDVSCKACPECALLSGWGGAGAFSDGKLN' A
#
# COMPACT_ATOMS: atom_id res chain seq x y z
N MET A 1 13.21 -10.56 -19.07
CA MET A 1 12.46 -10.71 -17.80
C MET A 1 13.33 -10.19 -16.66
N LYS A 2 12.84 -9.29 -15.80
CA LYS A 2 13.61 -8.84 -14.63
C LYS A 2 13.59 -9.93 -13.55
N LYS A 3 14.73 -10.18 -12.90
CA LYS A 3 14.85 -11.10 -11.75
C LYS A 3 14.89 -10.29 -10.46
N TYR A 4 14.12 -10.72 -9.47
CA TYR A 4 14.06 -10.16 -8.12
C TYR A 4 14.35 -11.27 -7.11
N ASP A 5 15.03 -10.92 -6.02
CA ASP A 5 15.32 -11.86 -4.93
C ASP A 5 14.10 -12.02 -4.02
N VAL A 6 13.29 -10.96 -3.87
CA VAL A 6 12.07 -10.94 -3.08
C VAL A 6 11.00 -10.12 -3.80
N ILE A 7 9.76 -10.63 -3.81
CA ILE A 7 8.59 -9.88 -4.25
C ILE A 7 7.65 -9.75 -3.05
N ILE A 8 7.27 -8.52 -2.74
CA ILE A 8 6.31 -8.17 -1.68
C ILE A 8 5.03 -7.71 -2.35
N VAL A 9 3.92 -8.37 -2.02
CA VAL A 9 2.60 -8.01 -2.55
C VAL A 9 1.83 -7.25 -1.47
N GLY A 10 1.57 -5.98 -1.74
CA GLY A 10 0.95 -5.02 -0.83
C GLY A 10 1.94 -3.99 -0.31
N ALA A 11 1.61 -2.71 -0.46
CA ALA A 11 2.37 -1.57 0.06
C ALA A 11 1.74 -0.97 1.33
N GLY A 12 1.11 -1.80 2.16
CA GLY A 12 0.70 -1.43 3.52
C GLY A 12 1.87 -1.42 4.51
N PRO A 13 1.62 -1.13 5.80
CA PRO A 13 2.69 -1.09 6.82
C PRO A 13 3.53 -2.37 6.85
N ALA A 14 2.89 -3.54 6.84
CA ALA A 14 3.60 -4.82 6.83
C ALA A 14 4.55 -4.96 5.63
N GLY A 15 4.11 -4.58 4.43
CA GLY A 15 4.93 -4.67 3.22
C GLY A 15 6.08 -3.65 3.21
N ILE A 16 5.79 -2.41 3.59
CA ILE A 16 6.79 -1.33 3.67
C ILE A 16 7.87 -1.66 4.70
N PHE A 17 7.49 -2.08 5.91
CA PHE A 17 8.46 -2.43 6.95
C PHE A 17 9.23 -3.71 6.62
N SER A 18 8.60 -4.69 5.96
CA SER A 18 9.32 -5.88 5.46
C SER A 18 10.39 -5.49 4.44
N ALA A 19 10.06 -4.61 3.49
CA ALA A 19 11.03 -4.10 2.52
C ALA A 19 12.16 -3.31 3.21
N LEU A 20 11.81 -2.44 4.15
CA LEU A 20 12.76 -1.65 4.92
C LEU A 20 13.77 -2.55 5.66
N GLU A 21 13.29 -3.59 6.33
CA GLU A 21 14.15 -4.52 7.06
C GLU A 21 15.02 -5.38 6.11
N LEU A 22 14.47 -5.79 4.96
CA LEU A 22 15.27 -6.50 3.96
C LEU A 22 16.38 -5.63 3.37
N VAL A 23 16.10 -4.35 3.08
CA VAL A 23 17.12 -3.40 2.62
C VAL A 23 18.18 -3.16 3.69
N SER A 24 17.78 -3.12 4.98
CA SER A 24 18.71 -2.93 6.11
C SER A 24 19.66 -4.12 6.28
N LYS A 25 19.16 -5.35 6.16
CA LYS A 25 19.93 -6.60 6.36
C LYS A 25 20.64 -7.11 5.11
N LYS A 26 20.14 -6.80 3.92
CA LYS A 26 20.67 -7.31 2.63
C LYS A 26 20.83 -6.15 1.63
N LYS A 27 21.94 -5.42 1.75
CA LYS A 27 22.24 -4.21 0.95
C LYS A 27 22.16 -4.36 -0.58
N ASN A 28 22.20 -5.58 -1.11
CA ASN A 28 22.16 -5.86 -2.56
C ASN A 28 20.92 -6.65 -3.02
N ALA A 29 19.95 -6.90 -2.15
CA ALA A 29 18.73 -7.62 -2.53
C ALA A 29 17.89 -6.78 -3.50
N LYS A 30 17.53 -7.35 -4.64
CA LYS A 30 16.59 -6.78 -5.60
C LYS A 30 15.17 -7.08 -5.14
N ILE A 31 14.54 -6.11 -4.49
CA ILE A 31 13.20 -6.24 -3.94
C ILE A 31 12.21 -5.54 -4.87
N LEU A 32 11.10 -6.21 -5.18
CA LEU A 32 9.95 -5.62 -5.86
C LEU A 32 8.79 -5.52 -4.89
N ILE A 33 8.21 -4.34 -4.74
CA ILE A 33 6.91 -4.17 -4.07
C ILE A 33 5.86 -3.94 -5.15
N VAL A 34 4.76 -4.67 -5.10
CA VAL A 34 3.62 -4.52 -6.01
C VAL A 34 2.38 -4.19 -5.20
N GLU A 35 1.68 -3.14 -5.57
CA GLU A 35 0.44 -2.70 -4.93
C GLU A 35 -0.67 -2.62 -5.97
N LYS A 36 -1.86 -3.08 -5.59
CA LYS A 36 -3.05 -3.06 -6.46
C LYS A 36 -3.57 -1.64 -6.65
N GLY A 37 -3.57 -0.86 -5.57
CA GLY A 37 -4.09 0.49 -5.58
C GLY A 37 -3.08 1.54 -6.04
N ARG A 38 -3.46 2.80 -5.84
CA ARG A 38 -2.71 3.97 -6.34
C ARG A 38 -1.75 4.54 -5.31
N ASP A 39 -0.91 5.46 -5.77
CA ASP A 39 -0.11 6.32 -4.89
C ASP A 39 -1.00 7.23 -4.03
N ILE A 40 -0.50 7.67 -2.89
CA ILE A 40 -1.27 8.29 -1.80
C ILE A 40 -2.04 9.53 -2.23
N ASP A 41 -1.46 10.38 -3.08
CA ASP A 41 -2.05 11.60 -3.63
C ASP A 41 -3.22 11.33 -4.59
N GLN A 42 -3.25 10.12 -5.17
CA GLN A 42 -4.27 9.66 -6.11
C GLN A 42 -5.36 8.80 -5.44
N ARG A 43 -5.22 8.48 -4.14
CA ARG A 43 -6.20 7.71 -3.37
C ARG A 43 -7.41 8.58 -2.98
N LYS A 44 -8.31 8.78 -3.94
CA LYS A 44 -9.53 9.59 -3.77
C LYS A 44 -10.79 8.72 -3.73
N CYS A 45 -11.35 8.52 -2.53
CA CYS A 45 -12.59 7.76 -2.37
C CYS A 45 -13.80 8.57 -2.86
N PRO A 46 -14.62 8.06 -3.79
CA PRO A 46 -15.82 8.76 -4.27
C PRO A 46 -16.77 9.22 -3.17
N MET A 47 -16.86 8.44 -2.08
CA MET A 47 -17.67 8.77 -0.91
C MET A 47 -17.25 10.11 -0.28
N MET A 48 -15.95 10.38 -0.21
CA MET A 48 -15.44 11.62 0.40
C MET A 48 -15.47 12.80 -0.57
N ILE A 49 -15.16 12.57 -1.86
CA ILE A 49 -15.03 13.67 -2.84
C ILE A 49 -16.35 14.08 -3.49
N LYS A 50 -17.38 13.24 -3.45
CA LYS A 50 -18.70 13.49 -4.08
C LYS A 50 -19.85 13.49 -3.07
N ASP A 51 -19.56 13.29 -1.79
CA ASP A 51 -20.57 13.20 -0.73
C ASP A 51 -21.71 12.21 -1.05
N VAL A 52 -21.31 10.97 -1.37
CA VAL A 52 -22.22 9.88 -1.74
C VAL A 52 -21.97 8.67 -0.85
N SER A 53 -22.95 7.80 -0.69
CA SER A 53 -22.75 6.54 0.04
C SER A 53 -21.63 5.68 -0.58
N CYS A 54 -21.00 4.84 0.25
CA CYS A 54 -19.98 3.90 -0.19
C CYS A 54 -20.49 3.03 -1.34
N LYS A 55 -19.72 2.96 -2.43
CA LYS A 55 -20.10 2.25 -3.66
C LYS A 55 -19.54 0.83 -3.79
N ALA A 56 -18.93 0.28 -2.73
CA ALA A 56 -18.27 -1.04 -2.75
C ALA A 56 -17.36 -1.23 -3.99
N CYS A 57 -16.43 -0.28 -4.17
CA CYS A 57 -15.57 -0.24 -5.36
C CYS A 57 -14.75 -1.54 -5.51
N PRO A 58 -14.53 -2.06 -6.73
CA PRO A 58 -13.66 -3.23 -6.96
C PRO A 58 -12.22 -3.03 -6.44
N GLU A 59 -11.74 -1.79 -6.50
CA GLU A 59 -10.53 -1.31 -5.85
C GLU A 59 -10.90 -0.13 -4.95
N CYS A 60 -10.75 -0.29 -3.64
CA CYS A 60 -11.14 0.74 -2.67
C CYS A 60 -9.95 1.64 -2.36
N ALA A 61 -10.04 2.92 -2.71
CA ALA A 61 -9.00 3.91 -2.42
C ALA A 61 -8.68 4.07 -0.92
N LEU A 62 -9.61 3.69 -0.02
CA LEU A 62 -9.36 3.71 1.43
C LEU A 62 -8.58 2.48 1.93
N LEU A 63 -8.71 1.34 1.26
CA LEU A 63 -8.12 0.06 1.73
C LEU A 63 -6.88 -0.36 0.93
N SER A 64 -6.83 0.00 -0.36
CA SER A 64 -5.77 -0.37 -1.30
C SER A 64 -4.99 0.87 -1.76
N GLY A 65 -3.71 0.68 -2.06
CA GLY A 65 -2.77 1.75 -2.44
C GLY A 65 -1.64 1.94 -1.44
N TRP A 66 -0.77 2.91 -1.70
CA TRP A 66 0.40 3.22 -0.88
C TRP A 66 0.00 3.50 0.58
N GLY A 67 0.59 2.78 1.54
CA GLY A 67 0.25 2.85 2.96
C GLY A 67 -0.94 1.96 3.38
N GLY A 68 -1.59 1.26 2.44
CA GLY A 68 -2.69 0.34 2.71
C GLY A 68 -3.87 0.99 3.46
N ALA A 69 -4.61 0.20 4.23
CA ALA A 69 -5.73 0.70 5.04
C ALA A 69 -5.29 1.66 6.17
N GLY A 70 -4.04 1.55 6.64
CA GLY A 70 -3.50 2.39 7.70
C GLY A 70 -3.36 3.87 7.31
N ALA A 71 -3.24 4.19 6.01
CA ALA A 71 -3.05 5.56 5.55
C ALA A 71 -4.25 6.50 5.85
N PHE A 72 -5.46 5.95 5.98
CA PHE A 72 -6.68 6.69 6.30
C PHE A 72 -7.31 6.22 7.62
N SER A 73 -6.53 5.58 8.49
CA SER A 73 -6.95 5.27 9.84
C SER A 73 -6.54 6.38 10.79
N ASP A 74 -7.02 6.30 12.04
CA ASP A 74 -6.61 7.18 13.13
C ASP A 74 -5.16 6.91 13.61
N GLY A 75 -4.44 5.98 12.98
CA GLY A 75 -3.03 5.70 13.28
C GLY A 75 -2.77 5.14 14.68
N LYS A 76 -3.81 4.72 15.42
CA LYS A 76 -3.66 4.11 16.74
C LYS A 76 -2.85 2.81 16.66
N LEU A 77 -1.91 2.66 17.58
CA LEU A 77 -1.10 1.45 17.77
C LEU A 77 -1.56 0.80 19.08
N ASN A 78 -2.02 -0.45 19.02
CA ASN A 78 -2.49 -1.23 20.17
C ASN A 78 -1.51 -2.35 20.51
#